data_AF-A0A0R3EEG1-F1
#
_entry.id   AF-A0A0R3EEG1-F1
#
_cell.length_a   1.000
_cell.length_b   1.000
_cell.length_c   1.000
_cell.angle_alpha   90.00
_cell.angle_beta   90.00
_cell.angle_gamma   90.00
#
_symmetry.space_group_name_H-M   'P 1'
#
loop_
_entity.id
_entity.type
_entity.pdbx_description
1 polymer ?
#
loop_
_entity_poly.entity_id
_entity_poly.type
_entity_poly.pdbx_seq_one_letter_code
_entity_poly.pdbx_strand_id
1 'polypeptide(L)' 'MPEGHTLHRLARLHQKRFGNAPVVVTSPQGRFADSAEAVSGRVLFTADASNPLRFNMFKH' A
#
# COMPACT_ATOMS: atom_id res chain seq x y z
N MET A 1 15.83 6.52 19.38
CA MET A 1 15.20 6.55 18.03
C MET A 1 15.51 5.24 17.34
N PRO A 2 14.54 4.62 16.65
CA PRO A 2 14.90 3.90 15.44
C PRO A 2 13.98 4.33 14.30
N GLU A 3 14.56 4.70 13.17
CA GLU A 3 13.88 5.17 11.96
C GLU A 3 12.78 4.20 11.48
N GLY A 4 12.84 2.93 11.90
CA GLY A 4 11.78 1.94 11.66
C GLY A 4 10.43 2.25 12.32
N HIS A 5 10.35 2.95 13.47
CA HIS A 5 9.08 3.10 14.19
C HIS A 5 8.00 3.85 13.39
N THR A 6 8.39 4.88 12.64
CA THR A 6 7.44 5.65 11.81
C THR A 6 6.95 4.82 10.62
N LEU A 7 7.84 4.07 9.95
CA LEU A 7 7.46 3.16 8.86
C LEU A 7 6.59 2.01 9.36
N HIS A 8 6.94 1.37 10.48
CA HIS A 8 6.10 0.35 11.12
C HIS A 8 4.73 0.89 11.52
N ARG A 9 4.66 2.13 12.02
CA ARG A 9 3.39 2.77 12.34
C ARG A 9 2.57 3.02 11.08
N LEU A 10 3.19 3.55 10.01
CA LEU A 10 2.53 3.77 8.73
C LEU A 10 2.03 2.46 8.13
N ALA A 11 2.86 1.42 8.10
CA ALA A 11 2.50 0.10 7.62
C ALA A 11 1.27 -0.47 8.37
N ARG A 12 1.28 -0.41 9.71
CA ARG A 12 0.12 -0.82 10.53
C ARG A 12 -1.12 0.00 10.27
N LEU A 13 -0.99 1.32 10.09
CA LEU A 13 -2.13 2.19 9.77
C LEU A 13 -2.74 1.86 8.41
N HIS A 14 -1.90 1.58 7.40
CA HIS A 14 -2.38 1.16 6.08
C HIS A 14 -3.05 -0.20 6.14
N GLN A 15 -2.43 -1.18 6.82
CA GLN A 15 -3.03 -2.50 7.01
C GLN A 15 -4.40 -2.39 7.70
N LYS A 16 -4.51 -1.56 8.75
CA LYS A 16 -5.77 -1.38 9.50
C LYS A 16 -6.86 -0.71 8.66
N ARG A 17 -6.50 0.21 7.76
CA ARG A 17 -7.48 0.99 6.98
C ARG A 17 -7.89 0.31 5.67
N PHE A 18 -6.96 -0.42 5.06
CA PHE A 18 -7.09 -0.87 3.67
C PHE A 18 -6.88 -2.37 3.49
N GLY A 19 -6.37 -3.07 4.51
CA GLY A 19 -6.12 -4.50 4.44
C GLY A 19 -7.41 -5.32 4.30
N ASN A 20 -7.31 -6.45 3.60
CA ASN A 20 -8.40 -7.41 3.38
C ASN A 20 -9.64 -6.85 2.67
N ALA A 21 -9.50 -5.72 1.98
CA ALA A 21 -10.54 -5.13 1.15
C ALA A 21 -9.97 -4.69 -0.21
N PRO A 22 -10.80 -4.69 -1.28
CA PRO A 22 -10.44 -4.05 -2.54
C PRO A 22 -10.18 -2.56 -2.32
N VAL A 23 -9.10 -2.04 -2.92
CA VAL A 23 -8.72 -0.63 -2.77
C VAL A 23 -8.68 0.09 -4.11
N VAL A 24 -9.07 1.37 -4.11
CA VAL A 24 -8.87 2.25 -5.27
C VAL A 24 -7.48 2.86 -5.17
N VAL A 25 -6.64 2.62 -6.19
CA VAL A 25 -5.29 3.17 -6.26
C VAL A 25 -5.25 4.21 -7.37
N THR A 26 -4.72 5.39 -7.07
CA THR A 26 -4.58 6.49 -8.03
C THR A 26 -3.18 7.08 -7.97
N SER A 27 -2.74 7.70 -9.06
CA SER A 27 -1.46 8.44 -9.13
C SER A 27 -1.75 9.89 -9.52
N PRO A 28 -1.97 10.80 -8.55
CA PRO A 28 -2.40 12.17 -8.84
C PRO A 28 -1.39 12.97 -9.67
N GLN A 29 -0.09 12.68 -9.53
CA GLN A 29 0.96 13.31 -10.34
C GLN A 29 1.26 12.56 -11.65
N GLY A 30 0.47 11.54 -11.99
CA GLY A 30 0.56 10.79 -13.25
C GLY A 30 1.77 9.85 -13.40
N ARG A 31 2.83 10.01 -12.59
CA ARG A 31 4.08 9.22 -12.71
C ARG A 31 3.87 7.71 -12.69
N PHE A 32 2.81 7.23 -12.02
CA PHE A 32 2.48 5.82 -11.91
C PHE A 32 1.03 5.54 -12.30
N ALA A 33 0.43 6.34 -13.20
CA ALA A 33 -0.98 6.20 -13.58
C ALA A 33 -1.31 4.78 -14.07
N ASP A 34 -0.55 4.27 -15.04
CA ASP A 34 -0.76 2.92 -15.61
C ASP A 34 -0.61 1.83 -14.54
N SER A 35 0.43 1.95 -13.70
CA SER A 35 0.66 1.01 -12.61
C SER A 35 -0.43 1.08 -11.55
N ALA A 36 -0.95 2.27 -11.24
CA ALA A 36 -2.03 2.49 -10.30
C ALA A 36 -3.34 1.89 -10.81
N GLU A 37 -3.67 2.10 -12.09
CA GLU A 37 -4.83 1.50 -12.73
C GLU A 37 -4.73 -0.03 -12.74
N ALA A 38 -3.55 -0.58 -13.07
CA ALA A 38 -3.32 -2.03 -13.09
C ALA A 38 -3.54 -2.71 -11.72
N VAL A 39 -3.35 -1.99 -10.61
CA VAL A 39 -3.52 -2.51 -9.24
C VAL A 39 -4.77 -2.01 -8.53
N SER A 40 -5.49 -1.05 -9.09
CA SER A 40 -6.76 -0.57 -8.56
C SER A 40 -7.81 -1.69 -8.59
N GLY A 41 -8.64 -1.77 -7.56
CA GLY A 41 -9.61 -2.84 -7.36
C GLY A 41 -9.04 -4.15 -6.81
N ARG A 42 -7.71 -4.26 -6.63
CA ARG A 42 -7.09 -5.43 -5.98
C ARG A 42 -7.22 -5.35 -4.46
N VAL A 43 -7.23 -6.52 -3.81
CA VAL A 43 -7.22 -6.61 -2.35
C VAL A 43 -5.81 -6.39 -1.82
N LEU A 44 -5.66 -5.43 -0.91
CA LEU A 44 -4.41 -5.25 -0.16
C LEU A 44 -4.30 -6.35 0.90
N PHE A 45 -3.27 -7.18 0.81
CA PHE A 45 -3.06 -8.27 1.73
C PHE A 45 -2.17 -7.88 2.91
N THR A 46 -0.97 -7.39 2.61
CA THR A 46 -0.02 -6.93 3.64
C THR A 46 0.57 -5.57 3.29
N ALA A 47 0.74 -4.73 4.32
CA ALA A 47 1.55 -3.53 4.29
C ALA A 47 2.75 -3.72 5.23
N ASP A 48 3.95 -3.69 4.66
CA ASP A 48 5.19 -4.01 5.33
C ASP A 48 6.08 -2.78 5.43
N ALA A 49 6.74 -2.65 6.58
CA ALA A 49 7.66 -1.56 6.86
C ALA A 49 9.04 -1.86 6.29
N SER A 50 9.19 -1.65 4.99
CA SER A 50 10.48 -1.53 4.33
C SER A 50 10.79 -0.04 4.09
N ASN A 51 12.05 0.26 3.80
CA ASN A 51 12.44 1.57 3.29
C ASN A 51 12.77 1.41 1.79
N PRO A 52 11.86 1.77 0.85
CA PRO A 52 10.53 2.39 1.03
C PRO A 52 9.42 1.39 1.42
N LEU A 53 8.27 1.87 1.91
CA LEU A 53 7.12 1.02 2.30
C LEU A 53 6.74 0.05 1.16
N ARG A 54 6.34 -1.17 1.53
CA ARG A 54 5.91 -2.19 0.58
C ARG A 54 4.46 -2.60 0.83
N PHE A 55 3.76 -2.88 -0.25
CA PHE A 55 2.38 -3.35 -0.25
C PHE A 55 2.31 -4.62 -1.09
N ASN A 56 1.65 -5.65 -0.58
CA ASN A 56 1.38 -6.87 -1.31
C ASN A 56 -0.11 -6.96 -1.65
N MET A 57 -0.42 -7.25 -2.91
CA MET A 57 -1.79 -7.27 -3.42
C MET A 57 -2.07 -8.57 -4.14
N PHE A 58 -3.23 -9.17 -3.89
CA PHE A 58 -3.65 -10.37 -4.60
C PHE A 58 -4.47 -10.03 -5.85
N LYS A 59 -4.30 -10.87 -6.87
CA LYS A 59 -5.22 -10.94 -8.00
C LYS A 59 -6.37 -11.85 -7.55
N HIS A 60 -7.59 -11.33 -7.53
CA HIS A 60 -8.78 -12.19 -7.43
C HIS A 60 -8.84 -13.13 -8.63
#